data_AF-A0A011TBI3-F1
#
_entry.id   AF-A0A011TBI3-F1
#
_cell.length_a   1.000
_cell.length_b   1.000
_cell.length_c   1.000
_cell.angle_alpha   90.00
_cell.angle_beta   90.00
_cell.angle_gamma   90.00
#
_symmetry.space_group_name_H-M   'P 1'
#
loop_
_entity.id
_entity.type
_entity.pdbx_description
1 polymer ?
#
loop_
_entity_poly.entity_id
_entity_poly.type
_entity_poly.pdbx_seq_one_letter_code
_entity_poly.pdbx_strand_id
1 'polypeptide(L)'
;MSDQQRNVNVQHPRELLRTERSAVARFNDSLALKITNSVGSMWSAYLFALLSLLSLPAILVSINPDLKHYFPAWIIAPSMITLVAWISQNFLQLVLLPVIMVGQNVIQAQQDAKAEADHRTLTYLANLQDQQMTILANQVKILDELENRKS
;
A
#
# COMPACT_ATOMS: atom_id res chain seq x y z
N MET A 1 30.69 -16.39 -18.41
CA MET A 1 29.61 -15.44 -18.08
C MET A 1 28.32 -16.09 -18.52
N SER A 2 27.77 -16.96 -17.67
CA SER A 2 26.57 -17.72 -17.95
C SER A 2 25.38 -16.78 -17.91
N ASP A 3 24.81 -16.51 -19.08
CA ASP A 3 23.50 -15.89 -19.23
C ASP A 3 22.53 -16.58 -18.28
N GLN A 4 22.11 -15.80 -17.29
CA GLN A 4 21.09 -16.14 -16.32
C GLN A 4 19.82 -16.41 -17.12
N GLN A 5 19.55 -17.69 -17.42
CA GLN A 5 18.32 -18.14 -18.06
C GLN A 5 17.16 -17.54 -17.26
N ARG A 6 16.58 -16.47 -17.80
CA ARG A 6 15.43 -15.78 -17.26
C ARG A 6 14.30 -16.81 -17.28
N ASN A 7 14.04 -17.41 -16.13
CA ASN A 7 13.11 -18.52 -16.01
C ASN A 7 11.74 -18.01 -16.46
N VAL A 8 11.27 -18.47 -17.63
CA VAL A 8 10.12 -17.89 -18.36
C VAL A 8 8.83 -17.91 -17.53
N ASN A 9 8.77 -18.78 -16.52
CA ASN A 9 7.63 -18.94 -15.62
C ASN A 9 7.62 -18.00 -14.41
N VAL A 10 8.66 -17.18 -14.20
CA VAL A 10 8.70 -16.17 -13.12
C VAL A 10 8.46 -14.79 -13.72
N GLN A 11 7.19 -14.49 -14.04
CA GLN A 11 6.81 -13.14 -14.44
C GLN A 11 6.81 -12.20 -13.24
N HIS A 12 7.48 -11.06 -13.35
CA HIS A 12 7.46 -10.06 -12.30
C HIS A 12 6.11 -9.32 -12.31
N PRO A 13 5.44 -9.12 -11.15
CA PRO A 13 4.12 -8.46 -11.07
C PRO A 13 4.06 -7.11 -11.80
N ARG A 14 5.19 -6.40 -11.86
CA ARG A 14 5.33 -5.10 -12.52
C ARG A 14 5.13 -5.14 -14.04
N GLU A 15 5.28 -6.30 -14.67
CA GLU A 15 5.08 -6.46 -16.11
C GLU A 15 3.58 -6.54 -16.45
N LEU A 16 2.75 -7.14 -15.59
CA LEU A 16 1.29 -7.21 -15.74
C LEU A 16 0.61 -5.83 -15.64
N LEU A 17 1.21 -4.92 -14.88
CA LEU A 17 0.68 -3.57 -14.62
C LEU A 17 1.07 -2.52 -15.66
N ARG A 18 1.99 -2.85 -16.56
CA ARG A 18 2.64 -1.86 -17.47
C ARG A 18 1.94 -1.67 -18.80
N THR A 19 1.07 -2.58 -19.21
CA THR A 19 0.66 -2.71 -20.61
C THR A 19 -0.45 -1.74 -21.06
N GLU A 20 -1.22 -1.13 -20.14
CA GLU A 20 -2.52 -0.54 -20.50
C GLU A 20 -2.88 0.78 -19.75
N ARG A 21 -1.93 1.67 -19.41
CA ARG A 21 -2.28 2.96 -18.73
C ARG A 21 -1.73 4.21 -19.39
N SER A 22 -2.64 5.16 -19.66
CA SER A 22 -2.31 6.52 -20.09
C SER A 22 -1.31 7.19 -19.14
N ALA A 23 -0.40 8.00 -19.69
CA ALA A 23 0.61 8.72 -18.89
C ALA A 23 -0.02 9.57 -17.77
N VAL A 24 -1.20 10.14 -18.03
CA VAL A 24 -1.97 10.92 -17.04
C VAL A 24 -2.49 10.02 -15.92
N ALA A 25 -3.01 8.84 -16.24
CA ALA A 25 -3.47 7.89 -15.23
C ALA A 25 -2.32 7.45 -14.32
N ARG A 26 -1.13 7.17 -14.89
CA ARG A 26 0.06 6.80 -14.11
C ARG A 26 0.54 7.91 -13.17
N PHE A 27 0.45 9.17 -13.60
CA PHE A 27 0.78 10.30 -12.74
C PHE A 27 -0.23 10.44 -11.59
N ASN A 28 -1.52 10.36 -11.90
CA ASN A 28 -2.59 10.43 -10.92
C ASN A 28 -2.48 9.28 -9.90
N ASP A 29 -2.20 8.06 -10.37
CA ASP A 29 -1.96 6.89 -9.52
C ASP A 29 -0.76 7.08 -8.60
N SER A 30 0.36 7.57 -9.12
CA SER A 30 1.56 7.81 -8.31
C SER A 30 1.36 8.92 -7.29
N LEU A 31 0.62 9.97 -7.65
CA LEU A 31 0.28 11.07 -6.75
C LEU A 31 -0.66 10.57 -5.66
N ALA A 32 -1.69 9.83 -6.04
CA ALA A 32 -2.66 9.25 -5.12
C ALA A 32 -1.99 8.31 -4.12
N LEU A 33 -1.16 7.37 -4.58
CA LEU A 33 -0.41 6.47 -3.71
C LEU A 33 0.49 7.21 -2.71
N LYS A 34 1.19 8.26 -3.15
CA LYS A 34 2.03 9.08 -2.26
C LYS A 34 1.21 9.76 -1.18
N ILE A 35 0.09 10.39 -1.56
CA ILE A 35 -0.77 11.09 -0.61
C ILE A 35 -1.43 10.09 0.34
N THR A 36 -2.00 8.99 -0.16
CA THR A 36 -2.64 7.95 0.66
C THR A 36 -1.67 7.33 1.65
N ASN A 37 -0.43 7.01 1.23
CA ASN A 37 0.58 6.47 2.15
C ASN A 37 1.04 7.51 3.18
N SER A 38 1.14 8.79 2.79
CA SER A 38 1.52 9.86 3.73
C SER A 38 0.41 10.14 4.75
N VAL A 39 -0.85 10.23 4.32
CA VAL A 39 -2.02 10.49 5.18
C VAL A 39 -2.36 9.28 6.04
N GLY A 40 -2.18 8.06 5.51
CA GLY A 40 -2.37 6.82 6.26
C GLY A 40 -1.23 6.50 7.25
N SER A 41 -0.13 7.26 7.22
CA SER A 41 0.96 7.13 8.20
C SER A 41 0.66 7.94 9.47
N MET A 42 1.28 7.57 10.60
CA MET A 42 1.13 8.30 11.89
C MET A 42 1.41 9.81 11.80
N TRP A 43 2.07 10.30 10.74
CA TRP A 43 2.32 11.72 10.50
C TRP A 43 1.05 12.58 10.44
N SER A 44 -0.04 12.06 9.87
CA SER A 44 -1.32 12.80 9.81
C SER A 44 -1.90 13.00 11.21
N ALA A 45 -1.75 12.01 12.09
CA ALA A 45 -2.19 12.11 13.48
C ALA A 45 -1.42 13.20 14.22
N TYR A 46 -0.10 13.30 14.02
CA TYR A 46 0.69 14.39 14.62
C TYR A 46 0.30 15.77 14.07
N LEU A 47 0.06 15.89 12.75
CA LEU A 47 -0.40 17.12 12.14
C LEU A 47 -1.77 17.57 12.66
N PHE A 48 -2.74 16.66 12.72
CA PHE A 48 -4.08 16.97 13.23
C PHE A 48 -4.09 17.22 14.73
N ALA A 49 -3.28 16.50 15.50
CA ALA A 49 -3.10 16.78 16.92
C ALA A 49 -2.54 18.19 17.12
N LEU A 50 -1.52 18.59 16.35
CA LEU A 50 -0.94 19.94 16.44
C LEU A 50 -1.93 21.03 16.01
N LEU A 51 -2.66 20.83 14.90
CA LEU A 51 -3.69 21.75 14.44
C LEU A 51 -4.83 21.89 15.46
N SER A 52 -5.23 20.78 16.09
CA SER A 52 -6.21 20.78 17.18
C SER A 52 -5.70 21.53 18.41
N LEU A 53 -4.44 21.33 18.78
CA LEU A 53 -3.81 22.05 19.90
C LEU A 53 -3.69 23.56 19.62
N LEU A 54 -3.49 23.95 18.36
CA LEU A 54 -3.53 25.37 17.95
C LEU A 54 -4.95 25.96 18.04
N SER A 55 -5.99 25.15 17.78
CA SER A 55 -7.39 25.59 17.84
C SER A 55 -7.97 25.61 19.26
N LEU A 56 -7.38 24.85 20.21
CA LEU A 56 -7.89 24.72 21.57
C LEU A 56 -7.86 26.03 22.38
N PRO A 57 -6.76 26.81 22.40
CA PRO A 57 -6.71 28.12 23.07
C PRO A 57 -7.80 29.08 22.61
N ALA A 58 -8.09 29.08 21.31
CA ALA A 58 -9.11 29.92 20.72
C ALA A 58 -10.52 29.57 21.21
N ILE A 59 -10.84 28.27 21.27
CA ILE A 59 -12.12 27.77 21.77
C ILE A 59 -12.26 28.08 23.25
N LEU A 60 -11.20 27.89 24.04
CA LEU A 60 -11.23 28.12 25.48
C LEU A 60 -11.50 29.60 25.83
N VAL A 61 -10.91 30.53 25.08
CA VAL A 61 -11.17 31.98 25.24
C VAL A 61 -12.56 32.37 24.74
N SER A 62 -13.11 31.67 23.74
CA SER A 62 -14.49 31.90 23.30
C SER A 62 -15.53 31.53 24.36
N ILE A 63 -15.25 30.51 25.18
CA ILE A 63 -16.13 30.06 26.27
C ILE A 63 -15.93 30.90 27.53
N ASN A 64 -14.67 31.22 27.87
CA ASN A 64 -14.31 32.02 29.04
C ASN A 64 -13.45 33.24 28.63
N PRO A 65 -14.06 34.43 28.49
CA PRO A 65 -13.38 35.63 27.99
C PRO A 65 -12.17 36.08 28.82
N ASP A 66 -12.15 35.73 30.11
CA ASP A 66 -11.09 36.11 31.04
C ASP A 66 -9.75 35.43 30.73
N LEU A 67 -9.73 34.29 30.04
CA LEU A 67 -8.47 33.61 29.69
C LEU A 67 -7.68 34.30 28.57
N LYS A 68 -8.23 35.35 27.95
CA LYS A 68 -7.61 36.08 26.83
C LYS A 68 -6.19 36.58 27.13
N HIS A 69 -5.87 36.86 28.40
CA HIS A 69 -4.57 37.40 28.79
C HIS A 69 -3.45 36.36 28.89
N TYR A 70 -3.76 35.07 28.97
CA TYR A 70 -2.76 33.99 29.00
C TYR A 70 -2.29 33.57 27.60
N PHE A 71 -3.05 33.92 26.56
CA PHE A 71 -2.82 33.44 25.20
C PHE A 71 -2.47 34.59 24.23
N PRO A 72 -1.57 34.37 23.26
CA PRO A 72 -1.21 35.38 22.27
C PRO A 72 -2.38 35.74 21.33
N ALA A 73 -2.60 37.03 21.08
CA ALA A 73 -3.70 37.51 20.23
C ALA A 73 -3.68 36.97 18.79
N TRP A 74 -2.50 36.63 18.25
CA TRP A 74 -2.36 36.10 16.90
C TRP A 74 -2.92 34.67 16.73
N ILE A 75 -3.09 33.90 17.82
CA ILE A 75 -3.66 32.54 17.81
C ILE A 75 -5.20 32.58 17.97
N ILE A 76 -5.71 33.56 18.73
CA ILE A 76 -7.13 33.69 19.10
C ILE A 76 -7.90 34.48 18.02
N ALA A 77 -7.23 34.94 16.97
CA ALA A 77 -7.84 35.74 15.91
C ALA A 77 -8.96 34.92 15.21
N PRO A 78 -10.21 35.44 15.16
CA PRO A 78 -11.35 34.73 14.57
C PRO A 78 -11.08 34.28 13.13
N SER A 79 -10.42 35.13 12.34
CA SER A 79 -10.05 34.86 10.95
C SER A 79 -9.07 33.70 10.79
N MET A 80 -8.12 33.54 11.72
CA MET A 80 -7.13 32.46 11.68
C MET A 80 -7.78 31.11 11.95
N ILE A 81 -8.67 31.06 12.95
CA ILE A 81 -9.41 29.85 13.32
C ILE A 81 -10.31 29.41 12.16
N THR A 82 -11.07 30.34 11.56
CA THR A 82 -11.95 30.01 10.43
C THR A 82 -11.16 29.49 9.23
N LEU A 83 -9.98 30.06 8.95
CA LEU A 83 -9.13 29.62 7.85
C LEU A 83 -8.58 28.20 8.11
N VAL A 84 -8.04 27.95 9.31
CA VAL A 84 -7.51 26.63 9.68
C VAL A 84 -8.63 25.58 9.70
N ALA A 85 -9.78 25.92 10.27
CA ALA A 85 -10.96 25.05 10.28
C ALA A 85 -11.46 24.74 8.86
N TRP A 86 -11.53 25.74 7.98
CA TRP A 86 -11.95 25.56 6.60
C TRP A 86 -11.01 24.64 5.81
N ILE A 87 -9.69 24.80 5.98
CA ILE A 87 -8.68 23.92 5.35
C ILE A 87 -8.81 22.49 5.88
N SER A 88 -8.90 22.32 7.21
CA SER A 88 -8.96 20.99 7.82
C SER A 88 -10.27 20.26 7.51
N GLN A 89 -11.39 20.98 7.49
CA GLN A 89 -12.71 20.37 7.38
C GLN A 89 -13.16 20.26 5.93
N ASN A 90 -13.25 21.37 5.18
CA ASN A 90 -13.82 21.32 3.83
C ASN A 90 -12.81 20.88 2.79
N PHE A 91 -11.60 21.43 2.84
CA PHE A 91 -10.58 21.16 1.81
C PHE A 91 -10.00 19.76 1.93
N LEU A 92 -9.48 19.39 3.11
CA LEU A 92 -8.93 18.05 3.30
C LEU A 92 -9.99 16.97 3.07
N GLN A 93 -11.22 17.13 3.56
CA GLN A 93 -12.26 16.11 3.42
C GLN A 93 -12.69 15.86 1.96
N LEU A 94 -12.93 16.93 1.19
CA LEU A 94 -13.32 16.80 -0.22
C LEU A 94 -12.20 16.23 -1.09
N VAL A 95 -10.94 16.50 -0.74
CA VAL A 95 -9.78 15.98 -1.47
C VAL A 95 -9.39 14.57 -1.02
N LEU A 96 -9.61 14.22 0.25
CA LEU A 96 -9.20 12.92 0.79
C LEU A 96 -9.95 11.77 0.12
N LEU A 97 -11.27 11.88 -0.04
CA LEU A 97 -12.09 10.75 -0.51
C LEU A 97 -11.70 10.31 -1.94
N PRO A 98 -11.60 11.21 -2.94
CA PRO A 98 -11.20 10.82 -4.29
C PRO A 98 -9.76 10.31 -4.34
N VAL A 99 -8.84 10.95 -3.60
CA VAL A 99 -7.43 10.56 -3.58
C VAL A 99 -7.25 9.18 -2.94
N ILE A 100 -7.93 8.90 -1.83
CA ILE A 100 -7.95 7.57 -1.19
C ILE A 100 -8.56 6.55 -2.14
N MET A 101 -9.68 6.85 -2.80
CA MET A 101 -10.33 5.91 -3.72
C MET A 101 -9.39 5.52 -4.88
N VAL A 102 -8.70 6.48 -5.49
CA VAL A 102 -7.69 6.18 -6.52
C VAL A 102 -6.52 5.39 -5.91
N GLY A 103 -6.03 5.78 -4.74
CA GLY A 103 -4.95 5.07 -4.05
C GLY A 103 -5.31 3.60 -3.76
N GLN A 104 -6.52 3.34 -3.29
CA GLN A 104 -7.06 2.00 -3.03
C GLN A 104 -7.20 1.20 -4.32
N ASN A 105 -7.76 1.78 -5.39
CA ASN A 105 -7.88 1.11 -6.69
C ASN A 105 -6.51 0.71 -7.25
N VAL A 106 -5.49 1.56 -7.06
CA VAL A 106 -4.13 1.26 -7.49
C VAL A 106 -3.52 0.15 -6.63
N ILE A 107 -3.70 0.19 -5.31
CA ILE A 107 -3.22 -0.87 -4.40
C ILE A 107 -3.88 -2.20 -4.74
N GLN A 108 -5.20 -2.22 -4.98
CA GLN A 108 -5.93 -3.41 -5.41
C GLN A 108 -5.35 -3.99 -6.69
N ALA A 109 -5.14 -3.16 -7.72
CA ALA A 109 -4.49 -3.62 -8.95
C ALA A 109 -3.08 -4.21 -8.71
N GLN A 110 -2.30 -3.64 -7.78
CA GLN A 110 -1.00 -4.24 -7.39
C GLN A 110 -1.17 -5.59 -6.69
N GLN A 111 -2.17 -5.72 -5.80
CA GLN A 111 -2.45 -6.96 -5.09
C GLN A 111 -2.92 -8.05 -6.05
N ASP A 112 -3.79 -7.71 -7.00
CA ASP A 112 -4.28 -8.65 -8.02
C ASP A 112 -3.13 -9.15 -8.91
N ALA A 113 -2.29 -8.23 -9.41
CA ALA A 113 -1.12 -8.59 -10.20
C ALA A 113 -0.11 -9.45 -9.41
N LYS A 114 0.04 -9.18 -8.11
CA LYS A 114 0.88 -9.99 -7.24
C LYS A 114 0.26 -11.36 -6.98
N ALA A 115 -1.04 -11.42 -6.71
CA ALA A 115 -1.77 -12.66 -6.48
C ALA A 115 -1.74 -13.58 -7.71
N GLU A 116 -1.82 -13.01 -8.92
CA GLU A 116 -1.66 -13.77 -10.16
C GLU A 116 -0.25 -14.36 -10.29
N ALA A 117 0.80 -13.55 -10.05
CA ALA A 117 2.18 -14.02 -10.08
C ALA A 117 2.46 -15.10 -9.02
N ASP A 118 1.94 -14.89 -7.80
CA ASP A 118 2.04 -15.85 -6.69
C ASP A 118 1.29 -17.15 -7.05
N HIS A 119 0.09 -17.07 -7.63
CA HIS A 119 -0.68 -18.23 -8.08
C HIS A 119 0.09 -19.06 -9.12
N ARG A 120 0.63 -18.42 -10.15
CA ARG A 120 1.45 -19.10 -11.18
C ARG A 120 2.67 -19.78 -10.56
N THR A 121 3.33 -19.11 -9.63
CA THR A 121 4.49 -19.65 -8.91
C THR A 121 4.10 -20.87 -8.09
N LEU A 122 2.99 -20.82 -7.35
CA LEU A 122 2.47 -21.96 -6.57
C LEU A 122 2.11 -23.15 -7.47
N THR A 123 1.46 -22.91 -8.61
CA THR A 123 1.16 -23.98 -9.59
C THR A 123 2.44 -24.62 -10.12
N TYR A 124 3.46 -23.82 -10.43
CA TYR A 124 4.75 -24.35 -10.89
C TYR A 124 5.43 -25.22 -9.82
N LEU A 125 5.46 -24.75 -8.57
CA LEU A 125 6.03 -25.50 -7.45
C LEU A 125 5.29 -26.82 -7.20
N ALA A 126 3.95 -26.84 -7.29
CA ALA A 126 3.16 -28.05 -7.14
C ALA A 126 3.51 -29.10 -8.23
N ASN A 127 3.61 -28.67 -9.49
CA ASN A 127 3.99 -29.57 -10.58
C ASN A 127 5.41 -30.13 -10.40
N LEU A 128 6.36 -29.31 -9.92
CA LEU A 128 7.70 -29.79 -9.62
C LEU A 128 7.71 -30.82 -8.50
N GLN A 129 6.89 -30.62 -7.46
CA GLN A 129 6.76 -31.57 -6.35
C GLN A 129 6.23 -32.93 -6.84
N ASP A 130 5.22 -32.94 -7.71
CA ASP A 130 4.68 -34.17 -8.31
C ASP A 130 5.73 -34.90 -9.16
N GLN A 131 6.54 -34.16 -9.92
CA GLN A 131 7.65 -34.74 -10.69
C GLN A 131 8.71 -35.38 -9.79
N GLN A 132 9.09 -34.71 -8.69
CA GLN A 132 10.05 -35.26 -7.74
C GLN A 132 9.52 -36.55 -7.09
N MET A 133 8.25 -36.57 -6.68
CA MET A 133 7.62 -37.77 -6.11
C MET A 133 7.60 -38.93 -7.10
N THR A 134 7.32 -38.65 -8.38
CA THR A 134 7.34 -39.66 -9.44
C THR A 134 8.74 -40.21 -9.67
N ILE A 135 9.77 -39.35 -9.68
CA ILE A 135 11.17 -39.76 -9.82
C ILE A 135 11.59 -40.64 -8.64
N LEU A 136 11.26 -40.24 -7.40
CA LEU A 136 11.54 -41.03 -6.20
C LEU A 136 10.84 -42.39 -6.26
N ALA A 137 9.58 -42.45 -6.67
CA ALA A 137 8.85 -43.71 -6.83
C ALA A 137 9.48 -44.63 -7.89
N ASN A 138 9.97 -44.06 -8.99
CA ASN A 138 10.68 -44.83 -10.03
C ASN A 138 12.03 -45.35 -9.53
N GLN A 139 12.78 -44.55 -8.75
CA GLN A 139 14.04 -45.01 -8.13
C GLN A 139 13.81 -46.19 -7.19
N VAL A 140 12.76 -46.13 -6.35
CA VAL A 140 12.41 -47.24 -5.44
C VAL A 140 12.09 -48.51 -6.23
N LYS A 141 11.29 -48.43 -7.30
CA LYS A 141 10.96 -49.60 -8.14
C LYS A 141 12.20 -50.24 -8.79
N ILE A 142 13.14 -49.42 -9.27
CA ILE A 142 14.37 -49.92 -9.88
C ILE A 142 15.24 -50.62 -8.83
N LEU A 143 15.36 -50.05 -7.63
CA LEU A 143 16.13 -50.66 -6.54
C LEU A 143 15.55 -52.02 -6.13
N ASP A 144 14.22 -52.10 -6.02
CA ASP A 144 13.51 -53.35 -5.72
C ASP A 144 13.73 -54.42 -6.80
N GLU A 145 13.68 -54.03 -8.08
CA GLU A 145 13.95 -54.96 -9.18
C GLU A 145 15.41 -55.43 -9.22
N LEU A 146 16.37 -54.57 -8.83
CA LEU A 146 17.78 -54.95 -8.71
C LEU A 146 18.03 -55.87 -7.51
N GLU A 147 17.35 -55.66 -6.39
CA GLU A 147 17.41 -56.55 -5.23
C GLU A 147 16.85 -57.94 -5.57
N ASN A 148 15.71 -57.99 -6.25
CA ASN A 148 15.04 -59.23 -6.64
C ASN A 148 15.80 -60.02 -7.71
N ARG A 149 16.64 -59.36 -8.53
CA ARG A 149 17.56 -60.03 -9.49
C ARG A 149 18.84 -60.56 -8.86
N LYS A 150 19.21 -60.06 -7.68
CA LYS A 150 20.43 -60.48 -6.97
C LYS A 150 20.18 -61.66 -6.02
N SER A 151 18.93 -61.88 -5.61
CA SER A 151 18.47 -63.08 -4.91
C SER A 151 18.20 -64.24 -5.86
#